data_AF-A0A9X2K6F4-F1
#
_entry.id   AF-A0A9X2K6F4-F1
#
_cell.length_a   1.000
_cell.length_b   1.000
_cell.length_c   1.000
_cell.angle_alpha   90.00
_cell.angle_beta   90.00
_cell.angle_gamma   90.00
#
_symmetry.space_group_name_H-M   'P 1'
#
loop_
_entity.id
_entity.type
_entity.pdbx_description
1 polymer ?
#
loop_
_entity_poly.entity_id
_entity_poly.type
_entity_poly.pdbx_seq_one_letter_code
_entity_poly.pdbx_strand_id
1 'polypeptide(L)'
;MSDEPKFLRLTVELTVEVLDMDALQAAALAEIRHPDADLTEEERTEQAEMVGSDDSGASALQWLIEPDHVLQLVDHISEIEPREAVLGVEPSEGPSEEEDEEHDHA
;
A
#
# COMPACT_ATOMS: atom_id res chain seq x y z
N MET A 1 -14.00 -10.12 35.58
CA MET A 1 -14.43 -9.96 34.18
C MET A 1 -13.37 -10.65 33.35
N SER A 2 -13.74 -11.52 32.43
CA SER A 2 -12.75 -12.16 31.56
C SER A 2 -12.13 -11.05 30.71
N ASP A 3 -10.85 -10.77 30.94
CA ASP A 3 -10.00 -9.96 30.04
C ASP A 3 -9.73 -10.79 28.79
N GLU A 4 -10.78 -11.05 28.02
CA GLU A 4 -10.63 -11.62 26.69
C GLU A 4 -10.08 -10.55 25.76
N PRO A 5 -9.06 -10.88 24.96
CA PRO A 5 -8.46 -9.93 24.04
C PRO A 5 -9.51 -9.42 23.05
N LYS A 6 -9.57 -8.11 22.88
CA LYS A 6 -10.46 -7.45 21.91
C LYS A 6 -9.66 -7.13 20.65
N PHE A 7 -10.13 -7.64 19.53
CA PHE A 7 -9.52 -7.40 18.23
C PHE A 7 -10.45 -6.54 17.38
N LEU A 8 -9.89 -5.50 16.78
CA LEU A 8 -10.56 -4.66 15.79
C LEU A 8 -9.83 -4.84 14.47
N ARG A 9 -10.59 -4.94 13.37
CA ARG A 9 -10.05 -4.99 12.02
C ARG A 9 -10.45 -3.71 11.31
N LEU A 10 -9.46 -2.99 10.82
CA LEU A 10 -9.61 -1.73 10.10
C LEU A 10 -9.42 -2.00 8.60
N THR A 11 -10.25 -1.38 7.77
CA THR A 11 -10.08 -1.36 6.31
C THR A 11 -9.79 0.09 5.92
N VAL A 12 -8.70 0.32 5.21
CA VAL A 12 -8.30 1.63 4.72
C VAL A 12 -8.34 1.60 3.20
N GLU A 13 -9.05 2.55 2.59
CA GLU A 13 -9.04 2.79 1.16
C GLU A 13 -8.27 4.10 0.93
N LEU A 14 -7.25 4.04 0.07
CA LEU A 14 -6.40 5.19 -0.26
C LEU A 14 -6.19 5.23 -1.77
N THR A 15 -6.60 6.35 -2.38
CA THR A 15 -6.26 6.65 -3.77
C THR A 15 -5.11 7.65 -3.80
N VAL A 16 -4.09 7.37 -4.60
CA VAL A 16 -2.94 8.26 -4.80
C VAL A 16 -2.83 8.63 -6.27
N GLU A 17 -2.42 9.87 -6.55
CA GLU A 17 -2.06 10.31 -7.89
C GLU A 17 -0.55 10.16 -8.09
N VAL A 18 -0.14 9.43 -9.14
CA VAL A 18 1.27 9.30 -9.51
C VAL A 18 1.68 10.51 -10.35
N LEU A 19 2.53 11.37 -9.80
CA LEU A 19 2.98 12.59 -10.46
C LEU A 19 4.17 12.37 -11.41
N ASP A 20 4.96 11.32 -11.17
CA ASP A 20 6.14 10.96 -11.97
C ASP A 20 6.31 9.44 -11.97
N MET A 21 5.95 8.82 -13.09
CA MET A 21 5.98 7.36 -13.24
C MET A 21 7.41 6.82 -13.29
N ASP A 22 8.31 7.51 -13.99
CA ASP A 22 9.70 7.07 -14.15
C ASP A 22 10.42 7.08 -12.80
N ALA A 23 10.19 8.12 -12.00
CA ALA A 23 10.75 8.21 -10.65
C ALA A 23 10.19 7.13 -9.72
N LEU A 24 8.89 6.82 -9.81
CA LEU A 24 8.24 5.78 -9.03
C LEU A 24 8.82 4.39 -9.34
N GLN A 25 8.91 4.05 -10.63
CA GLN A 25 9.51 2.79 -11.08
C GLN A 25 10.99 2.68 -10.67
N ALA A 26 11.76 3.77 -10.82
CA ALA A 26 13.17 3.79 -10.42
C ALA A 26 13.36 3.53 -8.92
N ALA A 27 12.49 4.09 -8.07
CA ALA A 27 12.52 3.84 -6.63
C ALA A 27 12.22 2.36 -6.32
N ALA A 28 11.18 1.79 -6.92
CA ALA A 28 10.86 0.37 -6.72
C ALA A 28 11.98 -0.55 -7.21
N LEU A 29 12.61 -0.24 -8.35
CA LEU A 29 13.77 -0.98 -8.84
C LEU A 29 14.99 -0.87 -7.92
N ALA A 30 15.14 0.25 -7.20
CA ALA A 30 16.20 0.39 -6.21
C ALA A 30 15.96 -0.54 -5.01
N GLU A 31 14.72 -0.64 -4.52
CA GLU A 31 14.34 -1.57 -3.45
C GLU A 31 14.50 -3.04 -3.87
N ILE A 32 14.04 -3.40 -5.07
CA ILE A 32 14.25 -4.73 -5.65
C ILE A 32 15.74 -5.07 -5.72
N ARG A 33 16.60 -4.08 -6.00
CA ARG A 33 18.06 -4.24 -6.10
C ARG A 33 18.78 -4.10 -4.76
N HIS A 34 18.07 -3.84 -3.66
CA HIS A 34 18.67 -3.72 -2.34
C HIS A 34 19.24 -5.08 -1.88
N PRO A 35 20.43 -5.11 -1.24
CA PRO A 35 21.03 -6.36 -0.77
C PRO A 35 20.22 -7.05 0.33
N ASP A 36 19.43 -6.28 1.09
CA ASP A 36 18.58 -6.81 2.17
C ASP A 36 17.21 -7.28 1.67
N ALA A 37 16.89 -7.09 0.39
CA ALA A 37 15.71 -7.71 -0.20
C ALA A 37 15.92 -9.23 -0.23
N ASP A 38 15.04 -9.97 0.44
CA ASP A 38 15.06 -11.44 0.53
C ASP A 38 14.58 -12.07 -0.80
N LEU A 39 15.37 -11.83 -1.85
CA LEU A 39 15.14 -12.29 -3.21
C LEU A 39 16.41 -12.95 -3.75
N THR A 40 16.22 -14.09 -4.41
CA THR A 40 17.23 -14.67 -5.29
C THR A 40 17.46 -13.78 -6.52
N GLU A 41 18.55 -14.03 -7.26
CA GLU A 41 18.87 -13.26 -8.48
C GLU A 41 17.81 -13.45 -9.58
N GLU A 42 17.24 -14.66 -9.67
CA GLU A 42 16.15 -14.99 -10.60
C GLU A 42 14.89 -14.19 -10.24
N GLU A 43 14.44 -14.27 -8.98
CA GLU A 43 13.28 -13.52 -8.49
C GLU A 43 13.49 -12.01 -8.65
N ARG A 44 14.70 -11.50 -8.39
CA ARG A 44 15.02 -10.08 -8.57
C ARG A 44 14.85 -9.62 -10.02
N THR A 45 15.23 -10.47 -10.97
CA THR A 45 15.09 -10.19 -12.39
C THR A 45 13.61 -10.18 -12.77
N GLU A 46 12.84 -11.19 -12.36
CA GLU A 46 11.41 -11.28 -12.63
C GLU A 46 10.64 -10.09 -12.04
N GLN A 47 10.92 -9.71 -10.79
CA GLN A 47 10.29 -8.58 -10.12
C GLN A 47 10.64 -7.26 -10.82
N ALA A 48 11.89 -7.07 -11.25
CA ALA A 48 12.30 -5.89 -11.98
C ALA A 48 11.61 -5.79 -13.35
N GLU A 49 11.42 -6.92 -14.05
CA GLU A 49 10.67 -6.98 -15.30
C GLU A 49 9.18 -6.66 -15.10
N MET A 50 8.56 -7.17 -14.03
CA MET A 50 7.17 -6.83 -13.68
C MET A 50 7.00 -5.34 -13.42
N VAL A 51 7.87 -4.73 -12.59
CA VAL A 51 7.83 -3.29 -12.33
C VAL A 51 8.07 -2.48 -13.60
N GLY A 52 9.01 -2.90 -14.45
CA GLY A 52 9.34 -2.17 -15.68
C GLY A 52 8.31 -2.32 -16.81
N SER A 53 7.42 -3.32 -16.73
CA SER A 53 6.35 -3.56 -17.72
C SER A 53 4.98 -3.09 -17.27
N ASP A 54 4.86 -2.64 -16.02
CA ASP A 54 3.63 -2.09 -15.46
C ASP A 54 3.54 -0.58 -15.65
N ASP A 55 2.69 -0.18 -16.59
CA ASP A 55 2.40 1.23 -16.90
C ASP A 55 1.47 1.90 -15.88
N SER A 56 0.83 1.13 -14.98
CA SER A 56 -0.07 1.66 -13.95
C SER A 56 0.67 2.13 -12.69
N GLY A 57 1.90 1.66 -12.48
CA GLY A 57 2.69 1.93 -11.27
C GLY A 57 2.24 1.14 -10.03
N ALA A 58 1.22 0.29 -10.13
CA ALA A 58 0.72 -0.53 -9.02
C ALA A 58 1.80 -1.49 -8.49
N SER A 59 2.52 -2.14 -9.41
CA SER A 59 3.64 -3.05 -9.10
C SER A 59 4.79 -2.33 -8.43
N ALA A 60 5.06 -1.08 -8.81
CA ALA A 60 6.08 -0.26 -8.17
C ALA A 60 5.65 0.13 -6.74
N LEU A 61 4.40 0.56 -6.54
CA LEU A 61 3.87 0.89 -5.22
C LEU A 61 3.84 -0.32 -4.28
N GLN A 62 3.52 -1.51 -4.79
CA GLN A 62 3.53 -2.73 -3.99
C GLN A 62 4.92 -3.02 -3.39
N TRP A 63 5.99 -2.64 -4.09
CA TRP A 63 7.37 -2.75 -3.59
C TRP A 63 7.74 -1.67 -2.58
N LEU A 64 7.18 -0.47 -2.72
CA LEU A 64 7.55 0.70 -1.92
C LEU A 64 6.78 0.80 -0.61
N ILE A 65 5.62 0.13 -0.48
CA ILE A 65 4.81 0.17 0.73
C ILE A 65 4.95 -1.14 1.50
N GLU A 66 5.70 -1.08 2.59
CA GLU A 66 5.80 -2.17 3.56
C GLU A 66 4.60 -2.22 4.52
N PRO A 67 4.27 -3.39 5.09
CA PRO A 67 3.26 -3.52 6.14
C PRO A 67 3.49 -2.58 7.33
N ASP A 68 4.75 -2.31 7.68
CA ASP A 68 5.13 -1.41 8.77
C ASP A 68 4.66 0.03 8.53
N HIS A 69 4.60 0.49 7.28
CA HIS A 69 4.02 1.79 6.95
C HIS A 69 2.52 1.87 7.30
N VAL A 70 1.79 0.75 7.18
CA VAL A 70 0.38 0.67 7.57
C VAL A 70 0.23 0.64 9.09
N LEU A 71 1.12 -0.07 9.79
CA LEU A 71 1.11 -0.11 11.25
C LEU A 71 1.35 1.27 11.87
N GLN A 72 2.15 2.12 11.21
CA GLN A 72 2.39 3.50 11.63
C GLN A 72 1.11 4.36 11.70
N LEU A 73 0.04 4.00 10.99
CA LEU A 73 -1.23 4.73 11.05
C LEU A 73 -1.82 4.76 12.46
N VAL A 74 -1.58 3.73 13.29
CA VAL A 74 -2.13 3.62 14.65
C VAL A 74 -1.08 3.82 15.74
N ASP A 75 0.18 4.03 15.39
CA ASP A 75 1.31 4.19 16.34
C ASP A 75 1.12 5.38 17.30
N HIS A 76 0.31 6.37 16.90
CA HIS A 76 -0.03 7.52 17.72
C HIS A 76 -1.09 7.27 18.80
N ILE A 77 -1.72 6.08 18.84
CA ILE A 77 -2.80 5.75 19.78
C ILE A 77 -2.26 4.85 20.89
N SER A 78 -2.12 5.40 22.10
CA SER A 78 -1.49 4.71 23.23
C SER A 78 -2.20 3.43 23.69
N GLU A 79 -3.50 3.30 23.44
CA GLU A 79 -4.32 2.16 23.85
C GLU A 79 -4.34 1.02 22.82
N ILE A 80 -3.68 1.18 21.67
CA ILE A 80 -3.67 0.19 20.58
C ILE A 80 -2.27 -0.38 20.41
N GLU A 81 -2.18 -1.70 20.41
CA GLU A 81 -0.97 -2.42 20.01
C GLU A 81 -1.21 -3.03 18.62
N PRO A 82 -0.55 -2.54 17.55
CA PRO A 82 -0.65 -3.13 16.22
C PRO A 82 -0.18 -4.59 16.22
N ARG A 83 -0.93 -5.48 15.57
CA ARG A 83 -0.63 -6.92 15.53
C ARG A 83 -0.32 -7.47 14.15
N GLU A 84 -1.02 -6.98 13.12
CA GLU A 84 -0.90 -7.46 11.75
C GLU A 84 -1.35 -6.35 10.80
N ALA A 85 -0.68 -6.24 9.65
CA ALA A 85 -1.13 -5.43 8.52
C ALA A 85 -1.04 -6.27 7.25
N VAL A 86 -2.06 -6.15 6.41
CA VAL A 86 -2.08 -6.68 5.05
C VAL A 86 -2.45 -5.52 4.14
N LEU A 87 -1.65 -5.32 3.09
CA LEU A 87 -1.88 -4.29 2.09
C LEU A 87 -2.19 -4.94 0.74
N GLY A 88 -3.26 -4.48 0.09
CA GLY A 88 -3.51 -4.72 -1.32
C GLY A 88 -3.32 -3.43 -2.11
N VAL A 89 -2.65 -3.51 -3.25
CA VAL A 89 -2.47 -2.38 -4.18
C VAL A 89 -3.13 -2.77 -5.50
N GLU A 90 -4.09 -1.96 -5.94
CA GLU A 90 -4.82 -2.15 -7.19
C GLU A 90 -4.88 -0.81 -7.94
N PRO A 91 -4.84 -0.80 -9.28
CA PRO A 91 -5.01 0.41 -10.06
C PRO A 91 -6.44 0.98 -9.87
N SER A 92 -6.55 2.31 -9.81
CA SER A 92 -7.84 3.01 -9.74
C SER A 92 -8.02 3.94 -10.94
N GLU A 93 -9.27 4.15 -11.36
CA GLU A 93 -9.64 5.13 -12.39
C GLU A 93 -9.68 6.58 -11.85
N GLY A 94 -9.52 6.76 -10.53
CA GLY A 94 -9.53 8.05 -9.85
C GLY A 94 -10.00 7.92 -8.40
N PRO A 95 -10.11 9.04 -7.66
CA PRO A 95 -10.87 9.04 -6.41
C PRO A 95 -12.28 8.55 -6.70
N SER A 96 -12.88 7.80 -5.78
CA SER A 96 -14.32 7.53 -5.81
C SER A 96 -15.02 8.87 -6.01
N GLU A 97 -15.75 9.03 -7.13
CA GLU A 97 -16.63 10.19 -7.29
C GLU A 97 -17.49 10.19 -6.02
N GLU A 98 -17.35 11.22 -5.19
CA GLU A 98 -18.33 11.47 -4.15
C GLU A 98 -19.65 11.46 -4.92
N GLU A 99 -20.49 10.44 -4.70
CA GLU A 99 -21.88 10.58 -5.06
C GLU A 99 -22.27 11.89 -4.36
N ASP A 100 -22.40 12.95 -5.16
CA ASP A 100 -23.12 14.16 -4.79
C ASP A 100 -24.50 13.62 -4.40
N GLU A 101 -24.63 13.19 -3.15
CA GLU A 101 -25.88 12.96 -2.50
C GLU A 101 -26.50 14.36 -2.53
N GLU A 102 -27.27 14.64 -3.58
CA GLU A 102 -28.33 15.62 -3.56
C GLU A 102 -29.18 15.25 -2.33
N HIS A 103 -28.79 15.77 -1.16
CA HIS A 103 -29.64 15.91 0.01
C HIS A 103 -30.70 16.93 -0.38
N ASP A 104 -31.61 16.50 -1.24
CA ASP A 104 -32.86 17.18 -1.52
C ASP A 104 -33.70 17.07 -0.24
N HIS A 105 -33.46 18.01 0.66
CA HIS A 105 -34.35 18.29 1.77
C HIS A 105 -35.66 18.83 1.19
N ALA A 106 -36.65 17.95 1.02
CA ALA A 106 -38.05 18.30 0.82
C ALA A 106 -38.97 17.51 1.76
#